data_AF-X1A7H7-F1
#
_entry.id   AF-X1A7H7-F1
#
_cell.length_a   1.000
_cell.length_b   1.000
_cell.length_c   1.000
_cell.angle_alpha   90.00
_cell.angle_beta   90.00
_cell.angle_gamma   90.00
#
_symmetry.space_group_name_H-M   'P 1'
#
loop_
_entity.id
_entity.type
_entity.pdbx_description
1 polymer ?
#
loop_
_entity_poly.entity_id
_entity_poly.type
_entity_poly.pdbx_seq_one_letter_code
_entity_poly.pdbx_strand_id
1 'polypeptide(L)'
;MSEFDTLARAVVKGDIKAAVAETQSALDAGSSAHDILNKGLIVTMDEVGDRYSKGLIFVPQMLRSAKAMQECTKLLKPFFREGDVVSKGKVLIGTVKGDLHDLGKNLVSMMIVLRF
;
A
#
# COMPACT_ATOMS: atom_id res chain seq x y z
N MET A 1 -16.35 -7.61 10.27
CA MET A 1 -15.69 -8.13 9.05
C MET A 1 -15.26 -6.91 8.28
N SER A 2 -13.95 -6.73 8.02
CA SER A 2 -13.47 -5.49 7.40
C SER A 2 -13.99 -5.40 5.96
N GLU A 3 -14.27 -4.18 5.52
CA GLU A 3 -14.74 -3.84 4.17
C GLU A 3 -13.79 -4.34 3.06
N PHE A 4 -12.53 -4.62 3.40
CA PHE A 4 -11.45 -5.02 2.49
C PHE A 4 -10.88 -6.42 2.78
N ASP A 5 -11.67 -7.32 3.37
CA ASP A 5 -11.20 -8.65 3.78
C ASP A 5 -10.75 -9.54 2.59
N THR A 6 -11.40 -9.44 1.44
CA THR A 6 -11.00 -10.16 0.21
C THR A 6 -9.67 -9.65 -0.33
N LEU A 7 -9.49 -8.32 -0.38
CA LEU A 7 -8.23 -7.67 -0.71
C LEU A 7 -7.12 -8.09 0.25
N ALA A 8 -7.38 -8.05 1.56
CA ALA A 8 -6.43 -8.45 2.58
C ALA A 8 -5.95 -9.90 2.38
N ARG A 9 -6.90 -10.83 2.15
CA ARG A 9 -6.58 -12.24 1.87
C ARG A 9 -5.75 -12.41 0.61
N ALA A 10 -6.03 -11.67 -0.45
CA ALA A 10 -5.25 -11.71 -1.69
C ALA A 10 -3.81 -11.22 -1.47
N VAL A 11 -3.64 -10.13 -0.72
CA VAL A 11 -2.33 -9.56 -0.39
C VAL A 11 -1.52 -10.50 0.52
N VAL A 12 -2.11 -11.08 1.57
CA VAL A 12 -1.44 -12.07 2.45
C VAL A 12 -1.00 -13.31 1.69
N LYS A 13 -1.78 -13.76 0.70
CA LYS A 13 -1.39 -14.88 -0.19
C LYS A 13 -0.34 -14.48 -1.22
N GLY A 14 -0.06 -13.19 -1.37
CA GLY A 14 0.82 -12.64 -2.40
C GLY A 14 0.29 -12.89 -3.82
N ASP A 15 -1.03 -12.95 -4.00
CA ASP A 15 -1.66 -13.05 -5.31
C ASP A 15 -1.86 -11.66 -5.89
N ILE A 16 -0.93 -11.26 -6.75
CA ILE A 16 -0.90 -9.93 -7.35
C ILE A 16 -2.14 -9.68 -8.22
N LYS A 17 -2.59 -10.68 -8.98
CA LYS A 17 -3.71 -10.51 -9.92
C LYS A 17 -5.00 -10.29 -9.14
N ALA A 18 -5.25 -11.14 -8.14
CA ALA A 18 -6.41 -11.00 -7.27
C ALA A 18 -6.37 -9.67 -6.49
N ALA A 19 -5.23 -9.31 -5.89
CA ALA A 19 -5.12 -8.09 -5.10
C ALA A 19 -5.38 -6.82 -5.93
N VAL A 20 -4.86 -6.75 -7.15
CA VAL A 20 -5.11 -5.61 -8.06
C VAL A 20 -6.58 -5.57 -8.50
N ALA A 21 -7.18 -6.72 -8.81
CA ALA A 21 -8.60 -6.80 -9.19
C ALA A 21 -9.54 -6.36 -8.06
N GLU A 22 -9.27 -6.78 -6.82
CA GLU A 22 -10.03 -6.37 -5.64
C GLU A 22 -9.83 -4.88 -5.33
N THR A 23 -8.61 -4.36 -5.52
CA THR A 23 -8.32 -2.91 -5.37
C THR A 23 -9.13 -2.10 -6.38
N GLN A 24 -9.20 -2.54 -7.64
CA GLN A 24 -10.01 -1.89 -8.66
C GLN A 24 -11.50 -1.98 -8.34
N SER A 25 -11.98 -3.16 -7.92
CA SER A 25 -13.38 -3.35 -7.55
C SER A 25 -13.80 -2.45 -6.39
N ALA A 26 -12.91 -2.22 -5.42
CA ALA A 26 -13.16 -1.28 -4.32
C ALA A 26 -13.23 0.17 -4.80
N LEU A 27 -12.36 0.58 -5.74
CA LEU A 27 -12.43 1.90 -6.37
C LEU A 27 -13.74 2.08 -7.16
N ASP A 28 -14.14 1.06 -7.93
CA ASP A 28 -15.36 1.08 -8.73
C ASP A 28 -16.62 1.10 -7.86
N ALA A 29 -16.56 0.48 -6.67
CA ALA A 29 -17.60 0.55 -5.63
C ALA A 29 -17.67 1.92 -4.93
N GLY A 30 -16.82 2.89 -5.29
CA GLY A 30 -16.81 4.24 -4.74
C GLY A 30 -16.03 4.39 -3.43
N SER A 31 -15.24 3.39 -3.03
CA SER A 31 -14.34 3.53 -1.88
C SER A 31 -13.25 4.54 -2.19
N SER A 32 -12.91 5.40 -1.22
CA SER A 32 -11.83 6.35 -1.41
C SER A 32 -10.47 5.62 -1.50
N ALA A 33 -9.58 6.09 -2.37
CA ALA A 33 -8.22 5.54 -2.46
C ALA A 33 -7.48 5.59 -1.10
N HIS A 34 -7.80 6.60 -0.27
CA HIS A 34 -7.32 6.71 1.10
C HIS A 34 -7.82 5.59 2.02
N ASP A 35 -9.10 5.22 1.93
CA ASP A 35 -9.67 4.14 2.75
C ASP A 35 -9.11 2.78 2.35
N ILE A 36 -9.02 2.50 1.05
CA ILE A 36 -8.45 1.24 0.52
C ILE A 36 -7.02 1.07 1.02
N LEU A 37 -6.23 2.14 0.98
CA LEU A 37 -4.86 2.14 1.48
C LEU A 37 -4.80 1.93 3.00
N ASN A 38 -5.47 2.78 3.77
CA ASN A 38 -5.31 2.82 5.22
C ASN A 38 -6.00 1.65 5.92
N LYS A 39 -7.22 1.31 5.52
CA LYS A 39 -8.03 0.26 6.17
C LYS A 39 -7.86 -1.11 5.51
N GLY A 40 -7.38 -1.15 4.26
CA GLY A 40 -7.11 -2.39 3.53
C GLY A 40 -5.63 -2.74 3.55
N LEU A 41 -4.83 -2.05 2.72
CA LEU A 41 -3.45 -2.45 2.42
C LEU A 41 -2.49 -2.33 3.62
N ILE A 42 -2.55 -1.22 4.37
CA ILE A 42 -1.64 -0.98 5.52
C ILE A 42 -1.94 -1.98 6.64
N VAL A 43 -3.20 -2.09 7.06
CA VAL A 43 -3.63 -3.06 8.09
C VAL A 43 -3.23 -4.49 7.72
N THR A 44 -3.33 -4.84 6.43
CA THR A 44 -2.91 -6.16 5.96
C THR A 44 -1.41 -6.38 6.10
N MET A 45 -0.61 -5.37 5.78
CA MET A 45 0.85 -5.47 5.89
C MET A 45 1.34 -5.49 7.33
N ASP A 46 0.64 -4.81 8.24
CA ASP A 46 0.87 -4.95 9.69
C ASP A 46 0.67 -6.40 10.13
N GLU A 47 -0.42 -7.04 9.67
CA GLU A 47 -0.68 -8.46 9.95
C GLU A 47 0.41 -9.39 9.39
N VAL A 48 0.87 -9.13 8.16
CA VAL A 48 1.97 -9.88 7.53
C VAL A 48 3.26 -9.74 8.36
N GLY A 49 3.57 -8.52 8.82
CA GLY A 49 4.72 -8.25 9.69
C GLY A 49 4.62 -8.98 11.03
N ASP A 50 3.43 -9.00 11.62
CA ASP A 50 3.12 -9.74 12.85
C ASP A 50 3.33 -11.24 12.68
N ARG A 51 2.82 -11.81 11.58
CA ARG A 51 2.97 -13.23 11.24
C ARG A 51 4.45 -13.58 11.04
N TYR A 52 5.22 -12.71 10.41
CA TYR A 52 6.66 -12.90 10.23
C TYR A 52 7.40 -12.89 11.57
N SER A 53 7.09 -11.91 12.42
CA SER A 53 7.69 -11.75 13.75
C SER A 53 7.41 -12.94 14.67
N LYS A 54 6.24 -13.59 14.50
CA LYS A 54 5.83 -14.81 15.21
C LYS A 54 6.37 -16.10 14.57
N GLY A 55 7.13 -16.02 13.48
CA GLY A 55 7.67 -17.18 12.76
C GLY A 55 6.62 -18.00 12.00
N LEU A 56 5.43 -17.44 11.76
CA LEU A 56 4.34 -18.11 11.04
C LEU A 56 4.52 -18.06 9.53
N ILE A 57 5.28 -17.09 9.03
CA ILE A 57 5.64 -16.95 7.62
C ILE A 57 7.13 -16.68 7.48
N PHE A 58 7.68 -17.01 6.31
CA PHE A 58 9.09 -16.79 5.98
C PHE A 58 9.28 -15.59 5.04
N VAL A 59 10.53 -15.14 4.92
CA VAL A 59 10.93 -14.02 4.05
C VAL A 59 10.33 -14.10 2.62
N PRO A 60 10.32 -15.26 1.92
CA PRO A 60 9.72 -15.34 0.58
C PRO A 60 8.23 -15.00 0.54
N GLN A 61 7.47 -15.38 1.58
CA GLN A 61 6.03 -15.10 1.67
C GLN A 61 5.78 -13.61 1.97
N MET A 62 6.61 -13.02 2.85
CA MET A 62 6.60 -11.59 3.13
C MET A 62 6.89 -10.77 1.87
N LEU A 63 7.93 -11.14 1.11
CA LEU A 63 8.29 -10.46 -0.15
C LEU A 63 7.19 -10.56 -1.21
N ARG A 64 6.50 -11.72 -1.31
CA ARG A 64 5.35 -11.86 -2.21
C ARG A 64 4.20 -10.93 -1.83
N SER A 65 3.92 -10.82 -0.53
CA SER A 65 2.88 -9.92 -0.01
C SER A 65 3.24 -8.45 -0.28
N ALA A 66 4.51 -8.08 -0.04
CA ALA A 66 5.03 -6.75 -0.35
C ALA A 66 4.91 -6.41 -1.84
N LYS A 67 5.19 -7.36 -2.73
CA LYS A 67 5.03 -7.17 -4.18
C LYS A 67 3.57 -6.96 -4.58
N ALA A 68 2.63 -7.69 -3.99
CA ALA A 68 1.20 -7.47 -4.19
C ALA A 68 0.77 -6.07 -3.73
N MET A 69 1.20 -5.65 -2.54
CA MET A 69 0.96 -4.30 -2.01
C MET A 69 1.52 -3.20 -2.94
N GLN A 70 2.72 -3.42 -3.50
CA GLN A 70 3.35 -2.46 -4.41
C GLN A 70 2.54 -2.25 -5.68
N GLU A 71 2.01 -3.31 -6.30
CA GLU A 71 1.16 -3.21 -7.49
C GLU A 71 -0.18 -2.54 -7.18
N CYS A 72 -0.80 -2.83 -6.02
CA CYS A 72 -2.02 -2.15 -5.60
C CYS A 72 -1.79 -0.65 -5.38
N THR A 73 -0.68 -0.28 -4.72
CA THR A 73 -0.32 1.13 -4.49
C THR A 73 -0.06 1.89 -5.80
N LYS A 74 0.50 1.22 -6.83
CA LYS A 74 0.65 1.82 -8.17
C LYS A 74 -0.70 2.17 -8.80
N LEU A 75 -1.71 1.33 -8.60
CA LEU A 75 -3.07 1.57 -9.08
C LEU A 75 -3.72 2.76 -8.36
N LEU A 76 -3.46 2.93 -7.07
CA LEU A 76 -4.01 4.03 -6.26
C LEU A 76 -3.30 5.38 -6.51
N LYS A 77 -2.04 5.36 -6.96
CA LYS A 77 -1.21 6.55 -7.20
C LYS A 77 -1.88 7.69 -8.01
N PRO A 78 -2.60 7.45 -9.14
CA PRO A 78 -3.26 8.53 -9.89
C PRO A 78 -4.38 9.22 -9.09
N PHE A 79 -5.14 8.49 -8.28
CA PHE A 79 -6.23 9.02 -7.45
C PHE A 79 -5.72 9.95 -6.33
N PHE A 80 -4.41 9.92 -6.08
CA PHE A 80 -3.74 10.80 -5.15
C PHE A 80 -3.16 12.07 -5.79
N ARG A 81 -3.41 12.34 -7.08
CA ARG A 81 -2.82 13.52 -7.77
C ARG A 81 -3.83 14.60 -8.14
N GLU A 82 -5.11 14.42 -7.83
CA GLU A 82 -6.15 15.38 -8.17
C GLU A 82 -6.29 16.45 -7.06
N GLY A 83 -5.65 17.59 -7.29
CA GLY A 83 -5.78 18.81 -6.51
C GLY A 83 -4.82 19.88 -7.01
N ASP A 84 -5.22 21.16 -6.97
CA ASP A 84 -4.31 22.29 -7.21
C ASP A 84 -3.27 22.34 -6.08
N VAL A 85 -2.12 21.72 -6.31
CA VAL A 85 -0.99 21.61 -5.37
C VAL A 85 -0.31 22.99 -5.26
N VAL A 86 -0.56 23.71 -4.17
CA VAL A 86 0.15 24.96 -3.86
C VAL A 86 1.45 24.58 -3.15
N SER A 87 2.50 24.38 -3.94
CA SER A 87 3.83 24.01 -3.43
C SER A 87 4.28 24.88 -2.24
N LYS A 88 4.30 24.27 -1.03
CA LYS A 88 4.79 24.93 0.20
C LYS A 88 6.30 24.87 0.36
N GLY A 89 7.03 24.23 -0.55
CA GLY A 89 8.47 24.09 -0.50
C GLY A 89 9.00 22.82 -1.17
N LYS A 90 10.31 22.59 -1.06
CA LYS A 90 10.98 21.40 -1.59
C LYS A 90 11.35 20.45 -0.45
N VAL A 91 11.06 19.16 -0.64
CA VAL A 91 11.39 18.10 0.33
C VAL A 91 12.34 17.10 -0.34
N LEU A 92 13.42 16.74 0.37
CA LEU A 92 14.29 15.63 0.01
C LEU A 92 13.97 14.45 0.93
N ILE A 93 13.65 13.29 0.35
CA ILE A 93 13.38 12.06 1.09
C ILE A 93 14.15 10.90 0.47
N GLY A 94 14.75 10.05 1.30
CA GLY A 94 15.61 8.95 0.87
C GLY A 94 15.58 7.80 1.85
N THR A 95 15.91 6.60 1.37
CA THR A 95 16.13 5.41 2.20
C THR A 95 17.63 5.31 2.52
N VAL A 96 17.99 4.86 3.72
CA VAL A 96 19.39 4.73 4.15
C VAL A 96 20.14 3.76 3.25
N LYS A 97 21.44 3.97 3.07
CA LYS A 97 22.28 3.07 2.27
C LYS A 97 22.17 1.63 2.78
N GLY A 98 21.79 0.72 1.89
CA GLY A 98 21.64 -0.71 2.20
C GLY A 98 20.25 -1.12 2.70
N ASP A 99 19.33 -0.17 2.89
CA ASP A 99 17.96 -0.44 3.27
C ASP A 99 17.05 -0.47 2.02
N LEU A 100 16.24 -1.53 1.91
CA LEU A 100 15.31 -1.78 0.81
C LEU A 100 13.86 -1.43 1.17
N HIS A 101 13.59 -1.07 2.42
CA HIS A 101 12.24 -0.73 2.89
C HIS A 101 11.87 0.69 2.42
N ASP A 102 11.39 0.81 1.18
CA ASP A 102 11.07 2.09 0.55
C ASP A 102 9.56 2.36 0.43
N LEU A 103 8.70 1.39 0.75
CA LEU A 103 7.24 1.50 0.63
C LEU A 103 6.70 2.67 1.46
N GLY A 104 7.07 2.76 2.74
CA GLY A 104 6.66 3.86 3.62
C GLY A 104 7.17 5.22 3.14
N LYS A 105 8.43 5.29 2.69
CA LYS A 105 9.01 6.50 2.09
C LYS A 105 8.23 6.96 0.85
N ASN A 106 7.88 6.02 -0.02
CA ASN A 106 7.12 6.31 -1.24
C ASN A 106 5.70 6.79 -0.89
N LEU A 107 5.08 6.24 0.16
CA LEU A 107 3.77 6.69 0.63
C LEU A 107 3.82 8.14 1.14
N VAL A 108 4.77 8.46 2.03
CA VAL A 108 4.96 9.83 2.54
C VAL A 108 5.21 10.80 1.39
N SER A 109 6.02 10.40 0.40
CA SER A 109 6.25 11.22 -0.80
C SER A 109 4.97 11.47 -1.61
N MET A 110 4.04 10.52 -1.69
CA MET A 110 2.75 10.74 -2.34
C MET A 110 1.85 11.67 -1.52
N MET A 111 1.82 11.48 -0.19
CA MET A 111 0.99 12.27 0.73
C MET A 111 1.42 13.75 0.81
N ILE A 112 2.71 14.04 0.70
CA ILE A 112 3.22 15.41 0.70
C ILE A 112 2.75 16.17 -0.56
N VAL A 113 2.66 15.50 -1.71
CA VAL A 113 2.16 16.10 -2.95
C VAL A 113 0.64 16.35 -2.90
N LEU A 114 -0.09 15.58 -2.11
CA LEU A 114 -1.55 15.63 -1.98
C LEU A 114 -2.12 16.78 -1.16
N ARG A 115 -1.36 17.27 -0.19
CA ARG A 115 -1.90 18.06 0.94
C ARG A 115 -1.31 19.47 1.04
N PHE A 116 -0.50 19.85 0.06
CA PHE A 116 0.17 21.13 0.02
C PHE A 116 0.04 21.78 -1.33
#